data_AF-A0A8H6HYL0-F1
#
_entry.id   AF-A0A8H6HYL0-F1
#
_cell.length_a   1.000
_cell.length_b   1.000
_cell.length_c   1.000
_cell.angle_alpha   90.00
_cell.angle_beta   90.00
_cell.angle_gamma   90.00
#
_symmetry.space_group_name_H-M   'P 1'
#
loop_
_entity.id
_entity.type
_entity.pdbx_description
1 polymer ?
#
loop_
_entity_poly.entity_id
_entity_poly.type
_entity_poly.pdbx_seq_one_letter_code
_entity_poly.pdbx_strand_id
1 'polypeptide(L)'
;CQRSFNTARGLRDHQHSNFHNLCVICDKDFNSSTDLESHKVTQHGYCDSCEEFLGTYTQLRKHDVEEHGYCDKCARYLGTRKQLQQHDVDKHGYCGSSGCKKYLGSSQSLKDHDILEHGFCDD
;
A
#
# COMPACT_ATOMS: atom_id res chain seq x y z
N CYS A 1 -27.05 10.37 -7.07
CA CYS A 1 -25.77 10.91 -6.55
C CYS A 1 -25.99 12.27 -5.89
N GLN A 2 -24.97 12.85 -5.23
CA GLN A 2 -25.04 14.19 -4.60
C GLN A 2 -24.15 15.23 -5.31
N ARG A 3 -23.95 15.12 -6.63
CA ARG A 3 -23.13 16.08 -7.39
C ARG A 3 -23.82 17.43 -7.53
N SER A 4 -23.04 18.50 -7.39
CA SER A 4 -23.50 19.88 -7.61
C SER A 4 -23.13 20.36 -9.01
N PHE A 5 -24.04 21.06 -9.68
CA PHE A 5 -23.84 21.57 -11.04
C PHE A 5 -24.09 23.07 -11.08
N ASN A 6 -23.17 23.80 -11.72
CA ASN A 6 -23.29 25.26 -11.87
C ASN A 6 -24.27 25.66 -12.99
N THR A 7 -24.81 24.70 -13.75
CA THR A 7 -25.80 24.95 -14.81
C THR A 7 -26.88 23.87 -14.84
N ALA A 8 -28.10 24.26 -15.19
CA ALA A 8 -29.22 23.34 -15.38
C ALA A 8 -29.00 22.35 -16.53
N ARG A 9 -28.24 22.75 -17.57
CA ARG A 9 -27.85 21.85 -18.66
C ARG A 9 -26.91 20.75 -18.16
N GLY A 10 -25.89 21.09 -17.38
CA GLY A 10 -24.96 20.12 -16.80
C GLY A 10 -25.66 19.08 -15.91
N LEU A 11 -26.67 19.50 -15.13
CA LEU A 11 -27.49 18.57 -14.35
C LEU A 11 -28.30 17.61 -15.24
N ARG A 12 -28.93 18.11 -16.30
CA ARG A 12 -29.72 17.27 -17.22
C ARG A 12 -28.86 16.27 -17.99
N ASP A 13 -27.71 16.72 -18.50
CA ASP A 13 -26.76 15.87 -19.22
C ASP A 13 -26.22 14.77 -18.29
N HIS A 14 -25.96 15.11 -17.03
CA HIS A 14 -25.59 14.13 -16.01
C HIS A 14 -26.69 13.12 -15.69
N GLN A 15 -27.94 13.57 -15.52
CA GLN A 15 -29.08 12.67 -15.26
C GLN A 15 -29.35 11.69 -16.41
N HIS A 16 -29.01 12.06 -17.64
CA HIS A 16 -29.10 11.18 -18.81
C HIS A 16 -27.85 10.32 -19.04
N SER A 17 -26.77 10.56 -18.29
CA SER A 17 -25.53 9.82 -18.42
C SER A 17 -25.58 8.54 -17.58
N ASN A 18 -25.12 7.43 -18.16
CA ASN A 18 -24.86 6.18 -17.40
C ASN A 18 -23.45 6.16 -16.79
N PHE A 19 -22.63 7.19 -17.00
CA PHE A 19 -21.25 7.25 -16.52
C PHE A 19 -21.19 7.86 -15.12
N HIS A 20 -21.46 7.05 -14.11
CA HIS A 20 -21.21 7.39 -12.71
C HIS A 20 -19.99 6.64 -12.17
N ASN A 21 -19.11 7.34 -11.45
CA ASN A 21 -18.03 6.70 -10.70
C ASN A 21 -18.55 6.38 -9.30
N LEU A 22 -19.35 5.32 -9.19
CA LEU A 22 -19.94 4.88 -7.93
C LEU A 22 -19.01 3.91 -7.20
N CYS A 23 -18.86 4.11 -5.89
CA CYS A 23 -18.29 3.09 -5.02
C CYS A 23 -19.33 2.03 -4.73
N VAL A 24 -19.05 0.78 -5.11
CA VAL A 24 -19.96 -0.36 -4.91
C VAL A 24 -20.14 -0.78 -3.44
N ILE A 25 -19.29 -0.29 -2.54
CA ILE A 25 -19.33 -0.63 -1.11
C ILE A 25 -20.19 0.35 -0.31
N CYS A 26 -20.24 1.62 -0.70
CA CYS A 26 -20.94 2.67 0.06
C CYS A 26 -21.81 3.60 -0.79
N ASP A 27 -22.01 3.28 -2.08
CA ASP A 27 -22.82 4.01 -3.06
C ASP A 27 -22.45 5.49 -3.26
N LYS A 28 -21.26 5.89 -2.79
CA LYS A 28 -20.76 7.26 -2.95
C LYS A 28 -20.36 7.49 -4.41
N ASP A 29 -20.85 8.60 -4.98
CA ASP A 29 -20.51 9.07 -6.33
C ASP A 29 -19.33 10.03 -6.28
N PHE A 30 -18.39 9.84 -7.21
CA PHE A 30 -17.20 10.64 -7.36
C PHE A 30 -17.15 11.38 -8.69
N ASN A 31 -16.57 12.58 -8.67
CA ASN A 31 -16.47 13.46 -9.84
C ASN A 31 -15.64 12.86 -10.99
N SER A 32 -14.62 12.07 -10.65
CA SER A 32 -13.75 11.37 -11.60
C SER A 32 -13.53 9.90 -11.18
N SER A 33 -13.05 9.08 -12.12
CA SER A 33 -12.63 7.71 -11.83
C SER A 33 -11.44 7.68 -10.88
N THR A 34 -10.48 8.61 -11.03
CA THR A 34 -9.32 8.74 -10.13
C THR A 34 -9.72 8.99 -8.67
N ASP A 35 -10.75 9.82 -8.44
CA ASP A 35 -11.28 10.07 -7.11
C ASP A 35 -11.94 8.81 -6.52
N LEU A 36 -12.67 8.05 -7.34
CA LEU A 36 -13.24 6.77 -6.94
C LEU A 36 -12.15 5.76 -6.58
N GLU A 37 -11.11 5.61 -7.41
CA GLU A 37 -10.02 4.67 -7.13
C GLU A 37 -9.27 5.04 -5.85
N SER A 38 -8.96 6.32 -5.67
CA SER A 38 -8.35 6.82 -4.43
C SER A 38 -9.25 6.55 -3.22
N HIS A 39 -10.57 6.70 -3.38
CA HIS A 39 -11.52 6.38 -2.33
C HIS A 39 -11.58 4.87 -2.01
N LYS A 40 -11.62 3.99 -3.02
CA LYS A 40 -11.60 2.54 -2.82
C LYS A 40 -10.36 2.11 -2.03
N VAL A 41 -9.18 2.63 -2.39
CA VAL A 41 -7.92 2.36 -1.68
C VAL A 41 -7.98 2.86 -0.24
N THR A 42 -8.33 4.14 -0.03
CA THR A 42 -8.21 4.78 1.29
C THR A 42 -9.33 4.43 2.26
N GLN A 43 -10.55 4.17 1.78
CA GLN A 43 -11.72 3.89 2.63
C GLN A 43 -12.05 2.42 2.74
N HIS A 44 -11.76 1.62 1.70
CA HIS A 44 -12.15 0.22 1.64
C HIS A 44 -10.96 -0.73 1.51
N GLY A 45 -9.73 -0.19 1.48
CA GLY A 45 -8.52 -1.00 1.38
C GLY A 45 -8.51 -1.84 0.10
N TYR A 46 -8.84 -1.25 -1.05
CA TYR A 46 -8.83 -1.96 -2.31
C TYR A 46 -7.41 -2.22 -2.84
N CYS A 47 -7.09 -3.48 -3.12
CA CYS A 47 -5.90 -3.89 -3.84
C CYS A 47 -6.23 -4.11 -5.32
N ASP A 48 -5.61 -3.33 -6.20
CA ASP A 48 -5.85 -3.41 -7.64
C ASP A 48 -5.28 -4.70 -8.24
N SER A 49 -4.08 -5.12 -7.82
CA SER A 49 -3.41 -6.33 -8.31
C SER A 49 -4.16 -7.63 -8.00
N CYS A 50 -4.90 -7.64 -6.89
CA CYS A 50 -5.69 -8.79 -6.43
C CYS A 50 -7.19 -8.63 -6.68
N GLU A 51 -7.62 -7.47 -7.17
CA GLU A 51 -9.03 -7.09 -7.33
C GLU A 51 -9.88 -7.34 -6.05
N GLU A 52 -9.29 -7.09 -4.87
CA GLU A 52 -9.88 -7.44 -3.57
C GLU A 52 -10.04 -6.21 -2.66
N PHE A 53 -11.12 -6.19 -1.87
CA PHE A 53 -11.33 -5.22 -0.79
C PHE A 53 -10.93 -5.81 0.56
N LEU A 54 -9.83 -5.32 1.13
CA LEU A 54 -9.33 -5.77 2.43
C LEU A 54 -10.10 -5.15 3.61
N GLY A 55 -11.02 -4.22 3.34
CA GLY A 55 -11.93 -3.59 4.32
C GLY A 55 -11.39 -2.29 4.91
N THR A 56 -10.08 -2.18 5.13
CA THR A 56 -9.43 -0.95 5.61
C THR A 56 -8.09 -0.70 4.94
N TYR A 57 -7.67 0.57 4.91
CA TYR A 57 -6.35 0.95 4.40
C TYR A 57 -5.20 0.27 5.17
N THR A 58 -5.34 0.08 6.49
CA THR A 58 -4.31 -0.62 7.28
C THR A 58 -4.20 -2.09 6.91
N GLN A 59 -5.31 -2.76 6.60
CA GLN A 59 -5.29 -4.15 6.13
C GLN A 59 -4.68 -4.24 4.73
N LEU A 60 -5.03 -3.31 3.82
CA LEU A 60 -4.39 -3.20 2.52
C LEU A 60 -2.87 -3.03 2.64
N ARG A 61 -2.39 -2.15 3.53
CA ARG A 61 -0.95 -1.94 3.70
C ARG A 61 -0.21 -3.18 4.20
N LYS A 62 -0.83 -3.97 5.07
CA LYS A 62 -0.27 -5.28 5.47
C LYS A 62 -0.25 -6.23 4.27
N HIS A 63 -1.36 -6.35 3.55
CA HIS A 63 -1.45 -7.16 2.35
C HIS A 63 -0.38 -6.79 1.31
N ASP A 64 -0.19 -5.50 1.03
CA ASP A 64 0.84 -5.01 0.10
C ASP A 64 2.27 -5.37 0.53
N VAL A 65 2.55 -5.34 1.84
CA VAL A 65 3.85 -5.78 2.38
C VAL A 65 4.06 -7.28 2.18
N GLU A 66 3.03 -8.08 2.43
CA GLU A 66 3.13 -9.54 2.43
C GLU A 66 3.09 -10.15 1.03
N GLU A 67 2.18 -9.69 0.18
CA GLU A 67 1.89 -10.25 -1.14
C GLU A 67 2.64 -9.53 -2.27
N HIS A 68 2.93 -8.22 -2.10
CA HIS A 68 3.50 -7.39 -3.16
C HIS A 68 4.88 -6.80 -2.82
N GLY A 69 5.38 -7.07 -1.62
CA GLY A 69 6.66 -6.56 -1.16
C GLY A 69 6.72 -5.04 -1.15
N TYR A 70 5.70 -4.38 -0.61
CA TYR A 70 5.69 -2.93 -0.46
C TYR A 70 6.62 -2.44 0.66
N CYS A 71 7.45 -1.45 0.36
CA CYS A 71 8.30 -0.79 1.35
C CYS A 71 7.69 0.55 1.79
N ASP A 72 7.29 0.63 3.07
CA ASP A 72 6.72 1.82 3.68
C ASP A 72 7.69 3.02 3.69
N LYS A 73 8.99 2.76 3.90
CA LYS A 73 10.02 3.80 4.03
C LYS A 73 10.35 4.46 2.69
N CYS A 74 10.27 3.71 1.60
CA CYS A 74 10.50 4.21 0.24
C CYS A 74 9.22 4.45 -0.56
N ALA A 75 8.06 4.14 0.03
CA ALA A 75 6.74 4.21 -0.60
C ALA A 75 6.70 3.55 -2.00
N ARG A 76 7.28 2.35 -2.15
CA ARG A 76 7.39 1.65 -3.44
C ARG A 76 7.21 0.14 -3.31
N TYR A 77 6.76 -0.49 -4.39
CA TYR A 77 6.69 -1.96 -4.51
C TYR A 77 8.01 -2.53 -5.02
N LEU A 78 8.47 -3.60 -4.37
CA LEU A 78 9.66 -4.34 -4.79
C LEU A 78 9.29 -5.59 -5.61
N GLY A 79 8.02 -5.96 -5.64
CA GLY A 79 7.47 -7.05 -6.44
C GLY A 79 7.21 -8.33 -5.63
N THR A 80 8.09 -8.66 -4.69
CA THR A 80 7.94 -9.86 -3.82
C THR A 80 8.42 -9.58 -2.41
N ARG A 81 7.92 -10.35 -1.44
CA ARG A 81 8.37 -10.30 -0.04
C ARG A 81 9.88 -10.53 0.11
N LYS A 82 10.47 -11.43 -0.69
CA LYS A 82 11.91 -11.70 -0.67
C LYS A 82 12.72 -10.48 -1.13
N GLN A 83 12.27 -9.80 -2.19
CA GLN A 83 12.91 -8.58 -2.68
C GLN A 83 12.76 -7.42 -1.69
N LEU A 84 11.61 -7.33 -1.01
CA LEU A 84 11.42 -6.38 0.08
C LEU A 84 12.40 -6.65 1.24
N GLN A 85 12.53 -7.90 1.68
CA GLN A 85 13.46 -8.26 2.75
C GLN A 85 14.90 -7.90 2.39
N GLN A 86 15.36 -8.25 1.18
CA GLN A 86 16.70 -7.86 0.74
C GLN A 86 16.86 -6.33 0.67
N HIS A 87 15.86 -5.62 0.15
CA HIS A 87 15.86 -4.17 0.12
C HIS A 87 15.96 -3.55 1.52
N ASP A 88 15.26 -4.13 2.49
CA ASP A 88 15.28 -3.71 3.88
C ASP A 88 16.65 -3.94 4.54
N VAL A 89 17.33 -5.05 4.21
CA VAL A 89 18.72 -5.30 4.62
C VAL A 89 19.63 -4.22 4.03
N ASP A 90 19.56 -4.01 2.72
CA ASP A 90 20.49 -3.14 1.99
C ASP A 90 20.30 -1.64 2.28
N LYS A 91 19.07 -1.21 2.56
CA LYS A 91 18.70 0.22 2.62
C LYS A 91 18.19 0.67 3.98
N HIS A 92 17.78 -0.24 4.84
CA HIS A 92 17.04 0.10 6.05
C HIS A 92 17.53 -0.60 7.32
N GLY A 93 18.68 -1.30 7.25
CA GLY A 93 19.34 -1.92 8.41
C GLY A 93 18.54 -3.07 9.01
N TYR A 94 17.75 -3.77 8.22
CA TYR A 94 17.06 -4.99 8.66
C TYR A 94 18.05 -6.15 8.80
N CYS A 95 17.89 -6.97 9.84
CA CYS A 95 18.68 -8.18 10.01
C CYS A 95 18.27 -9.25 8.99
N GLY A 96 19.20 -9.66 8.13
CA GLY A 96 18.98 -10.67 7.09
C GLY A 96 18.85 -12.11 7.61
N SER A 97 19.18 -12.36 8.87
CA SER A 97 19.17 -13.70 9.47
C SER A 97 17.76 -14.30 9.49
N SER A 98 17.66 -15.58 9.11
CA SER A 98 16.39 -16.29 9.03
C SER A 98 15.67 -16.31 10.37
N GLY A 99 14.42 -15.83 10.41
CA GLY A 99 13.63 -15.75 11.63
C GLY A 99 13.89 -14.51 12.50
N CYS A 100 14.94 -13.73 12.22
CA CYS A 100 15.16 -12.45 12.88
C CYS A 100 14.33 -11.34 12.22
N LYS A 101 13.62 -10.54 13.04
CA LYS A 101 12.76 -9.42 12.59
C LYS A 101 13.19 -8.08 13.18
N LYS A 102 14.48 -7.93 13.49
CA LYS A 102 15.02 -6.70 14.10
C LYS A 102 15.46 -5.71 13.01
N TYR A 103 15.09 -4.44 13.21
CA TYR A 103 15.62 -3.30 12.46
C TYR A 103 16.65 -2.58 13.33
N LEU A 104 17.81 -2.33 12.77
CA LEU A 104 18.94 -1.73 13.45
C LEU A 104 19.23 -0.38 12.79
N GLY A 105 19.26 0.68 13.59
CA GLY A 105 19.31 2.07 13.11
C GLY A 105 20.66 2.50 12.54
N SER A 106 21.69 1.66 12.64
CA SER A 106 23.02 1.91 12.09
C SER A 106 23.72 0.63 11.65
N SER A 107 24.64 0.75 10.71
CA SER A 107 25.46 -0.38 10.26
C SER A 107 26.29 -0.99 11.39
N GLN A 108 26.76 -0.20 12.36
CA GLN A 108 27.46 -0.72 13.52
C GLN A 108 26.54 -1.58 14.39
N SER A 109 25.33 -1.08 14.69
CA SER A 109 24.37 -1.84 15.50
C SER A 109 23.89 -3.13 14.82
N LEU A 110 23.88 -3.16 13.47
CA LEU A 110 23.57 -4.37 12.71
C LEU A 110 24.71 -5.39 12.82
N LYS A 111 25.97 -4.96 12.65
CA LYS A 111 27.14 -5.83 12.83
C LYS A 111 27.22 -6.41 14.23
N ASP A 112 27.07 -5.56 15.25
CA ASP A 112 27.10 -6.00 16.64
C ASP A 112 25.96 -7.00 16.92
N HIS A 113 24.76 -6.73 16.38
CA HIS A 113 23.63 -7.65 16.46
C HIS A 113 23.94 -9.01 15.81
N ASP A 114 24.51 -9.01 14.61
CA ASP A 114 24.78 -10.25 13.86
C ASP A 114 25.86 -11.11 14.54
N ILE A 115 26.89 -10.47 15.10
CA ILE A 115 27.93 -11.16 15.88
C ILE A 115 27.34 -11.76 17.15
N LEU A 116 26.61 -10.97 17.93
CA LEU A 116 26.15 -11.37 19.27
C LEU A 116 25.01 -12.39 19.24
N GLU A 117 24.13 -12.29 18.26
CA GLU A 117 22.85 -13.02 18.28
C GLU A 117 22.81 -14.14 17.24
N HIS A 118 23.61 -14.05 16.17
CA HIS A 118 23.66 -15.04 15.10
C HIS A 118 25.05 -15.67 14.91
N GLY A 119 26.08 -15.13 15.55
CA GLY A 119 27.45 -15.66 15.51
C GLY A 119 28.15 -15.48 14.15
N PHE A 120 27.68 -14.56 13.30
CA PHE A 120 28.36 -14.24 12.05
C PHE A 120 29.52 -13.27 12.31
N CYS A 121 30.74 -13.65 11.94
CA CYS A 121 31.87 -12.73 11.83
C CYS A 121 31.99 -12.29 10.35
N ASP A 122 32.10 -10.99 10.09
CA ASP A 122 32.57 -10.49 8.79
C ASP A 122 34.07 -10.86 8.67
N ASP A 123 34.42 -11.74 7.73
CA ASP A 123 35.80 -12.04 7.28
C ASP A 123 36.34 -10.94 6.35
#